data_AF-A0A7C3HB19-F1
#
_entry.id   AF-A0A7C3HB19-F1
#
_cell.length_a   1.000
_cell.length_b   1.000
_cell.length_c   1.000
_cell.angle_alpha   90.00
_cell.angle_beta   90.00
_cell.angle_gamma   90.00
#
_symmetry.space_group_name_H-M   'P 1'
#
loop_
_entity.id
_entity.type
_entity.pdbx_description
1 polymer ?
#
loop_
_entity_poly.entity_id
_entity_poly.type
_entity_poly.pdbx_seq_one_letter_code
_entity_poly.pdbx_strand_id
1 'polypeptide(L)'
;MPGTAEQIFWYATVALHFLLVLRLWRLGLAGRYPAVFALLLMQLCRSLWVMQYLVDPEVFQTNLNEYSFAILFTEPVLIAGRTAAVFELSSEILRSYRGLSILGNTALALGLCLSLALSLALHWAEFTFSGEPYRWLRAMYLIETTTYSALLFFLLLLALFVLYHPAPMRRNLLAHGVGFCVYMLSSAAAVWLRNQDAAHWTRTASTLRLGLAAAGLAAWALLLSRRGEEESVNVHLPLSRETEQQVLARLEALNSALQRK
;
A
#
# COMPACT_ATOMS: atom_id res chain seq x y z
N MET A 1 -21.49 -17.00 -2.71
CA MET A 1 -21.25 -17.04 -1.25
C MET A 1 -19.76 -17.18 -0.99
N PRO A 2 -19.22 -16.45 0.00
CA PRO A 2 -17.85 -16.68 0.45
C PRO A 2 -17.74 -18.11 0.99
N GLY A 3 -16.70 -18.84 0.58
CA GLY A 3 -16.42 -20.15 1.16
C GLY A 3 -16.04 -20.04 2.64
N THR A 4 -16.06 -21.16 3.37
CA THR A 4 -15.61 -21.21 4.78
C THR A 4 -14.20 -20.63 4.96
N ALA A 5 -13.30 -20.88 4.00
CA ALA A 5 -11.96 -20.28 3.98
C ALA A 5 -11.98 -18.75 3.85
N GLU A 6 -12.87 -18.19 3.02
CA GLU A 6 -12.99 -16.72 2.86
C GLU A 6 -13.51 -16.08 4.14
N GLN A 7 -14.45 -16.70 4.84
CA GLN A 7 -14.94 -16.22 6.13
C GLN A 7 -13.81 -16.23 7.18
N ILE A 8 -13.03 -17.30 7.27
CA ILE A 8 -11.89 -17.38 8.19
C ILE A 8 -10.88 -16.26 7.89
N PHE A 9 -10.48 -16.09 6.63
CA PHE A 9 -9.55 -15.02 6.26
C PHE A 9 -10.13 -13.63 6.51
N TRP A 10 -11.44 -13.44 6.32
CA TRP A 10 -12.10 -12.18 6.60
C TRP A 10 -12.02 -11.84 8.09
N TYR A 11 -12.41 -12.77 8.99
CA TYR A 11 -12.30 -12.56 10.44
C TYR A 11 -10.85 -12.36 10.89
N ALA A 12 -9.91 -13.14 10.34
CA ALA A 12 -8.48 -12.96 10.61
C ALA A 12 -8.01 -11.55 10.18
N THR A 13 -8.46 -11.06 9.03
CA THR A 13 -8.13 -9.72 8.54
C THR A 13 -8.66 -8.64 9.48
N VAL A 14 -9.89 -8.77 10.00
CA VAL A 14 -10.47 -7.83 10.98
C VAL A 14 -9.66 -7.83 12.28
N ALA A 15 -9.35 -9.01 12.82
CA ALA A 15 -8.55 -9.15 14.03
C ALA A 15 -7.14 -8.55 13.85
N LEU A 16 -6.51 -8.75 12.69
CA LEU A 16 -5.20 -8.19 12.37
C LEU A 16 -5.22 -6.67 12.20
N HIS A 17 -6.26 -6.09 11.61
CA HIS A 17 -6.44 -4.63 11.59
C HIS A 17 -6.54 -4.08 13.02
N PHE A 18 -7.37 -4.70 13.87
CA PHE A 18 -7.49 -4.32 15.27
C PHE A 18 -6.14 -4.38 16.00
N LEU A 19 -5.40 -5.48 15.83
CA LEU A 19 -4.08 -5.65 16.43
C LEU A 19 -3.09 -4.59 15.94
N LEU A 20 -3.09 -4.28 14.64
CA LEU A 20 -2.20 -3.28 14.06
C LEU A 20 -2.52 -1.87 14.57
N VAL A 21 -3.80 -1.48 14.61
CA VAL A 21 -4.27 -0.21 15.19
C VAL A 21 -3.84 -0.10 16.66
N LEU A 22 -4.09 -1.15 17.45
CA LEU A 22 -3.69 -1.20 18.86
C LEU A 22 -2.17 -1.08 19.03
N ARG A 23 -1.40 -1.76 18.18
CA ARG A 23 0.07 -1.71 18.21
C ARG A 23 0.60 -0.33 17.85
N LEU A 24 0.05 0.32 16.82
CA LEU A 24 0.41 1.70 16.47
C LEU A 24 0.13 2.69 17.59
N TRP A 25 -1.02 2.53 18.25
CA TRP A 25 -1.39 3.34 19.40
C TRP A 25 -0.40 3.14 20.57
N ARG A 26 -0.16 1.88 20.97
CA ARG A 26 0.72 1.54 22.11
C ARG A 26 2.17 1.94 21.89
N LEU A 27 2.65 1.89 20.64
CA LEU A 27 4.01 2.30 20.28
C LEU A 27 4.16 3.81 20.08
N GLY A 28 3.08 4.60 20.22
CA GLY A 28 3.10 6.05 19.98
C GLY A 28 3.27 6.43 18.51
N LEU A 29 3.08 5.49 17.59
CA LEU A 29 3.25 5.68 16.15
C LEU A 29 2.03 6.38 15.52
N ALA A 30 0.88 6.36 16.17
CA ALA A 30 -0.33 7.04 15.70
C ALA A 30 -0.14 8.55 15.51
N GLY A 31 0.67 9.21 16.35
CA GLY A 31 0.99 10.63 16.20
C GLY A 31 2.04 10.92 15.12
N ARG A 32 2.87 9.93 14.77
CA ARG A 32 3.94 10.08 13.77
C ARG A 32 3.48 9.74 12.36
N TYR A 33 2.58 8.77 12.23
CA TYR A 33 1.96 8.35 10.98
C TYR A 33 0.43 8.47 11.06
N PRO A 34 -0.10 9.70 11.25
CA PRO A 34 -1.53 9.92 11.45
C PRO A 34 -2.40 9.46 10.27
N ALA A 35 -1.95 9.63 9.01
CA ALA A 35 -2.73 9.22 7.84
C ALA A 35 -2.82 7.69 7.74
N VAL A 36 -1.69 6.98 7.94
CA VAL A 36 -1.69 5.52 8.00
C VAL A 36 -2.58 5.00 9.14
N PHE A 37 -2.47 5.60 10.32
CA PHE A 37 -3.30 5.23 11.47
C PHE A 37 -4.79 5.46 11.20
N ALA A 38 -5.15 6.65 10.69
CA ALA A 38 -6.53 7.01 10.38
C ALA A 38 -7.14 6.08 9.32
N LEU A 39 -6.37 5.73 8.28
CA LEU A 39 -6.80 4.77 7.26
C LEU A 39 -7.09 3.39 7.88
N LEU A 40 -6.16 2.86 8.68
CA LEU A 40 -6.32 1.53 9.30
C LEU A 40 -7.50 1.52 10.27
N LEU A 41 -7.69 2.60 11.03
CA LEU A 41 -8.83 2.76 11.93
C LEU A 41 -10.16 2.84 11.13
N MET A 42 -10.22 3.63 10.07
CA MET A 42 -11.40 3.74 9.22
C MET A 42 -11.73 2.41 8.55
N GLN A 43 -10.72 1.68 8.07
CA GLN A 43 -10.89 0.35 7.50
C GLN A 43 -11.42 -0.65 8.54
N LEU A 44 -10.93 -0.59 9.78
CA LEU A 44 -11.44 -1.40 10.89
C LEU A 44 -12.90 -1.05 11.22
N CYS A 45 -13.23 0.24 11.40
CA CYS A 45 -14.59 0.69 11.68
C CYS A 45 -15.56 0.25 10.58
N ARG A 46 -15.18 0.42 9.31
CA ARG A 46 -15.97 -0.06 8.17
C ARG A 46 -16.16 -1.57 8.23
N SER A 47 -15.09 -2.34 8.44
CA SER A 47 -15.17 -3.80 8.48
C SER A 47 -16.07 -4.30 9.62
N LEU A 48 -16.01 -3.69 10.80
CA LEU A 48 -16.91 -3.99 11.92
C LEU A 48 -18.36 -3.62 11.60
N TRP A 49 -18.59 -2.45 10.97
CA TRP A 49 -19.92 -2.04 10.55
C TRP A 49 -20.52 -2.98 9.52
N VAL A 50 -19.74 -3.40 8.53
CA VAL A 50 -20.21 -4.26 7.44
C VAL A 50 -20.41 -5.71 7.90
N MET A 51 -19.76 -6.12 9.00
CA MET A 51 -19.89 -7.44 9.59
C MET A 51 -21.33 -7.87 9.82
N GLN A 52 -22.19 -6.94 10.28
CA GLN A 52 -23.59 -7.22 10.61
C GLN A 52 -24.40 -7.75 9.42
N TYR A 53 -24.01 -7.38 8.19
CA TYR A 53 -24.68 -7.82 6.96
C TYR A 53 -24.12 -9.13 6.40
N LEU A 54 -22.98 -9.61 6.89
CA LEU A 54 -22.25 -10.77 6.39
C LEU A 54 -22.42 -12.02 7.27
N VAL A 55 -23.16 -11.92 8.39
CA VAL A 55 -23.36 -13.01 9.35
C VAL A 55 -24.14 -14.15 8.69
N ASP A 56 -25.30 -13.84 8.09
CA ASP A 56 -26.19 -14.82 7.49
C ASP A 56 -26.57 -14.45 6.05
N PRO A 57 -26.72 -15.44 5.15
CA PRO A 57 -27.12 -15.19 3.76
C PRO A 57 -28.47 -14.50 3.61
N GLU A 58 -29.43 -14.81 4.48
CA GLU A 58 -30.77 -14.22 4.46
C GLU A 58 -30.73 -12.74 4.86
N VAL A 59 -29.91 -12.41 5.87
CA VAL A 59 -29.67 -11.03 6.31
C VAL A 59 -28.98 -10.23 5.21
N PHE A 60 -27.99 -10.83 4.54
CA PHE A 60 -27.31 -10.18 3.42
C PHE A 60 -28.30 -9.82 2.30
N GLN A 61 -29.13 -10.77 1.85
CA GLN A 61 -30.11 -10.58 0.77
C GLN A 61 -31.15 -9.51 1.14
N THR A 62 -31.64 -9.53 2.38
CA THR A 62 -32.64 -8.57 2.86
C THR A 62 -32.09 -7.15 2.93
N ASN A 63 -30.81 -7.00 3.31
CA ASN A 63 -30.17 -5.70 3.53
C ASN A 63 -29.18 -5.32 2.40
N LEU A 64 -29.34 -5.88 1.20
CA LEU A 64 -28.48 -5.63 0.04
C LEU A 64 -28.28 -4.13 -0.26
N ASN A 65 -29.36 -3.36 -0.15
CA ASN A 65 -29.34 -1.92 -0.41
C ASN A 65 -28.51 -1.17 0.64
N GLU A 66 -28.67 -1.50 1.92
CA GLU A 66 -27.95 -0.88 3.03
C GLU A 66 -26.45 -1.23 2.98
N TYR A 67 -26.14 -2.49 2.71
CA TYR A 67 -24.77 -2.95 2.46
C TYR A 67 -24.14 -2.16 1.30
N SER A 68 -24.83 -2.07 0.16
CA SER A 68 -24.33 -1.38 -1.03
C SER A 68 -24.13 0.12 -0.78
N PHE A 69 -25.04 0.75 -0.03
CA PHE A 69 -24.93 2.15 0.37
C PHE A 69 -23.73 2.37 1.30
N ALA A 70 -23.54 1.51 2.31
CA ALA A 70 -22.40 1.60 3.20
C ALA A 70 -21.07 1.52 2.44
N ILE A 71 -20.95 0.62 1.46
CA ILE A 71 -19.77 0.53 0.59
C ILE A 71 -19.60 1.79 -0.26
N LEU A 72 -20.66 2.24 -0.93
CA LEU A 72 -20.61 3.39 -1.84
C LEU A 72 -20.11 4.67 -1.15
N PHE A 73 -20.48 4.90 0.11
CA PHE A 73 -20.08 6.11 0.85
C PHE A 73 -18.74 5.98 1.56
N THR A 74 -18.37 4.78 2.01
CA THR A 74 -17.10 4.58 2.72
C THR A 74 -15.92 4.40 1.79
N GLU A 75 -16.11 3.90 0.57
CA GLU A 75 -15.01 3.67 -0.37
C GLU A 75 -14.29 4.96 -0.81
N PRO A 76 -14.96 6.07 -1.16
CA PRO A 76 -14.28 7.33 -1.47
C PRO A 76 -13.40 7.84 -0.32
N VAL A 77 -13.88 7.69 0.93
CA VAL A 77 -13.11 8.07 2.13
C VAL A 77 -11.86 7.21 2.25
N LEU A 78 -11.95 5.92 1.95
CA LEU A 78 -10.80 5.02 2.00
C LEU A 78 -9.83 5.23 0.84
N ILE A 79 -10.31 5.59 -0.35
CA ILE A 79 -9.44 6.04 -1.45
C ILE A 79 -8.65 7.26 -1.00
N ALA A 80 -9.32 8.27 -0.45
CA ALA A 80 -8.66 9.46 0.08
C ALA A 80 -7.66 9.11 1.19
N GLY A 81 -8.04 8.23 2.12
CA GLY A 81 -7.17 7.75 3.20
C GLY A 81 -5.93 7.00 2.70
N ARG A 82 -6.08 6.14 1.68
CA ARG A 82 -4.95 5.43 1.04
C ARG A 82 -4.01 6.42 0.36
N THR A 83 -4.55 7.37 -0.39
CA THR A 83 -3.78 8.44 -1.01
C THR A 83 -3.02 9.26 0.02
N ALA A 84 -3.67 9.67 1.11
CA ALA A 84 -3.03 10.40 2.21
C ALA A 84 -1.91 9.58 2.88
N ALA A 85 -2.12 8.28 3.12
CA ALA A 85 -1.11 7.39 3.66
C ALA A 85 0.12 7.26 2.74
N VAL A 86 -0.08 7.17 1.42
CA VAL A 86 1.03 7.14 0.45
C VAL A 86 1.81 8.46 0.45
N PHE A 87 1.13 9.60 0.49
CA PHE A 87 1.80 10.90 0.59
C PHE A 87 2.57 11.05 1.90
N GLU A 88 1.99 10.63 3.03
CA GLU A 88 2.67 10.61 4.33
C GLU A 88 3.95 9.76 4.29
N LEU A 89 3.85 8.52 3.81
CA LEU A 89 5.00 7.61 3.72
C LEU A 89 6.07 8.16 2.77
N SER A 90 5.67 8.62 1.57
CA SER A 90 6.62 9.15 0.59
C SER A 90 7.34 10.42 1.07
N SER A 91 6.62 11.33 1.75
CA SER A 91 7.21 12.53 2.34
C SER A 91 8.24 12.16 3.40
N GLU A 92 7.92 11.19 4.27
CA GLU A 92 8.81 10.78 5.34
C GLU A 92 10.03 9.99 4.83
N ILE A 93 9.86 9.22 3.76
CA ILE A 93 10.98 8.57 3.04
C ILE A 93 11.93 9.65 2.52
N LEU A 94 11.42 10.66 1.81
CA LEU A 94 12.27 11.70 1.23
C LEU A 94 12.92 12.62 2.26
N ARG A 95 12.31 12.84 3.42
CA ARG A 95 12.95 13.57 4.53
C ARG A 95 14.25 12.90 5.00
N SER A 96 14.40 11.58 4.79
CA SER A 96 15.63 10.86 5.10
C SER A 96 16.77 11.22 4.13
N TYR A 97 16.46 11.79 2.96
CA TYR A 97 17.41 12.24 1.95
C TYR A 97 17.70 13.74 2.13
N ARG A 98 18.46 14.08 3.19
CA ARG A 98 18.92 15.46 3.46
C ARG A 98 19.66 16.00 2.23
N GLY A 99 19.15 17.07 1.62
CA GLY A 99 19.78 17.77 0.48
C GLY A 99 19.08 17.61 -0.87
N LEU A 100 18.09 16.73 -0.99
CA LEU A 100 17.26 16.58 -2.19
C LEU A 100 15.92 17.30 -2.11
N SER A 101 15.66 18.18 -1.13
CA SER A 101 14.30 18.72 -0.92
C SER A 101 13.68 19.42 -2.15
N ILE A 102 14.49 20.03 -3.02
CA ILE A 102 14.03 20.68 -4.26
C ILE A 102 13.91 19.67 -5.41
N LEU A 103 14.86 18.74 -5.54
CA LEU A 103 14.82 17.65 -6.53
C LEU A 103 13.73 16.61 -6.21
N GLY A 104 13.43 16.40 -4.93
CA GLY A 104 12.50 15.42 -4.40
C GLY A 104 11.07 15.78 -4.75
N ASN A 105 10.65 17.04 -4.62
CA ASN A 105 9.29 17.43 -4.98
C ASN A 105 9.00 17.27 -6.48
N THR A 106 9.96 17.63 -7.34
CA THR A 106 9.84 17.42 -8.79
C THR A 106 9.87 15.93 -9.14
N ALA A 107 10.77 15.16 -8.53
CA ALA A 107 10.83 13.71 -8.74
C ALA A 107 9.56 13.00 -8.26
N LEU A 108 8.97 13.41 -7.13
CA LEU A 108 7.67 12.94 -6.66
C LEU A 108 6.58 13.24 -7.66
N ALA A 109 6.49 14.49 -8.12
CA ALA A 109 5.47 14.90 -9.08
C ALA A 109 5.61 14.12 -10.39
N LEU A 110 6.83 13.97 -10.92
CA LEU A 110 7.10 13.16 -12.10
C LEU A 110 6.75 11.69 -11.88
N GLY A 111 7.13 11.12 -10.73
CA GLY A 111 6.81 9.74 -10.37
C GLY A 111 5.31 9.50 -10.27
N LEU A 112 4.56 10.44 -9.68
CA LEU A 112 3.10 10.39 -9.60
C LEU A 112 2.45 10.52 -10.98
N CYS A 113 2.90 11.48 -11.80
CA CYS A 113 2.40 11.66 -13.16
C CYS A 113 2.65 10.40 -14.02
N LEU A 114 3.86 9.84 -13.96
CA LEU A 114 4.20 8.61 -14.65
C LEU A 114 3.34 7.44 -14.17
N SER A 115 3.16 7.30 -12.86
CA SER A 115 2.35 6.22 -12.27
C SER A 115 0.87 6.34 -12.63
N LEU A 116 0.33 7.57 -12.65
CA LEU A 116 -1.02 7.85 -13.10
C LEU A 116 -1.19 7.51 -14.59
N ALA A 117 -0.23 7.90 -15.43
CA ALA A 117 -0.24 7.58 -16.85
C ALA A 117 -0.20 6.05 -17.09
N LEU A 118 0.68 5.33 -16.39
CA LEU A 118 0.75 3.86 -16.46
C LEU A 118 -0.56 3.22 -16.02
N SER A 119 -1.16 3.71 -14.93
CA SER A 119 -2.43 3.19 -14.44
C SER A 119 -3.58 3.44 -15.41
N LEU A 120 -3.66 4.64 -15.99
CA LEU A 120 -4.67 4.95 -17.00
C LEU A 120 -4.48 4.10 -18.26
N ALA A 121 -3.24 3.89 -18.69
CA ALA A 121 -2.94 3.02 -19.82
C ALA A 121 -3.34 1.56 -19.54
N LEU A 122 -3.06 1.06 -18.33
CA LEU A 122 -3.43 -0.30 -17.91
C LEU A 122 -4.94 -0.52 -17.92
N HIS A 123 -5.72 0.46 -17.46
CA HIS A 123 -7.17 0.34 -17.33
C HIS A 123 -7.95 0.98 -18.48
N TRP A 124 -7.28 1.44 -19.54
CA TRP A 124 -7.92 2.21 -20.62
C TRP A 124 -9.10 1.48 -21.26
N ALA A 125 -8.96 0.18 -21.50
CA ALA A 125 -10.00 -0.66 -22.09
C ALA A 125 -11.24 -0.82 -21.19
N GLU A 126 -11.12 -0.58 -19.88
CA GLU A 126 -12.20 -0.74 -18.91
C GLU A 126 -13.13 0.48 -18.86
N PHE A 127 -12.72 1.62 -19.43
CA PHE A 127 -13.51 2.87 -19.54
C PHE A 127 -14.61 2.77 -20.61
N THR A 128 -15.37 1.69 -20.60
CA THR A 128 -16.59 1.52 -21.39
C THR A 128 -17.80 1.42 -20.46
N PHE A 129 -18.86 2.17 -20.78
CA PHE A 129 -20.09 2.24 -19.98
C PHE A 129 -21.30 1.65 -20.73
N SER A 130 -21.07 1.04 -21.90
CA SER A 130 -22.13 0.46 -22.73
C SER A 130 -22.72 -0.77 -22.06
N GLY A 131 -24.04 -0.78 -21.82
CA GLY A 131 -24.76 -1.94 -21.29
C GLY A 131 -24.68 -2.13 -19.76
N GLU A 132 -24.07 -1.19 -19.02
CA GLU A 132 -23.96 -1.28 -17.56
C GLU A 132 -25.22 -0.73 -16.86
N PRO A 133 -25.96 -1.55 -16.08
CA PRO A 133 -27.18 -1.12 -15.41
C PRO A 133 -26.92 -0.10 -14.28
N TYR A 134 -25.72 -0.11 -13.68
CA TYR A 134 -25.37 0.74 -12.54
C TYR A 134 -24.15 1.63 -12.83
N ARG A 135 -24.35 2.67 -13.64
CA ARG A 135 -23.26 3.56 -14.11
C ARG A 135 -22.42 4.19 -13.00
N TRP A 136 -23.03 4.57 -11.87
CA TRP A 136 -22.32 5.16 -10.74
C TRP A 136 -21.42 4.16 -10.01
N LEU A 137 -21.89 2.93 -9.82
CA LEU A 137 -21.09 1.87 -9.21
C LEU A 137 -19.90 1.51 -10.10
N ARG A 138 -20.11 1.47 -11.42
CA ARG A 138 -19.04 1.28 -12.41
C ARG A 138 -18.01 2.39 -12.33
N ALA A 139 -18.43 3.65 -12.33
CA ALA A 139 -17.53 4.81 -12.23
C ALA A 139 -16.71 4.77 -10.93
N MET A 140 -17.36 4.46 -9.80
CA MET A 140 -16.70 4.31 -8.52
C MET A 140 -15.61 3.21 -8.59
N TYR A 141 -15.95 2.02 -9.10
CA TYR A 141 -14.99 0.92 -9.20
C TYR A 141 -13.79 1.23 -10.12
N LEU A 142 -14.03 1.96 -11.22
CA LEU A 142 -12.96 2.43 -12.11
C LEU A 142 -12.04 3.45 -11.41
N ILE A 143 -12.60 4.37 -10.63
CA ILE A 143 -11.84 5.34 -9.83
C ILE A 143 -11.00 4.60 -8.78
N GLU A 144 -11.58 3.63 -8.08
CA GLU A 144 -10.90 2.79 -7.08
C GLU A 144 -9.69 2.10 -7.70
N THR A 145 -9.95 1.34 -8.76
CA THR A 145 -8.97 0.53 -9.50
C THR A 145 -7.84 1.39 -10.04
N THR A 146 -8.18 2.48 -10.74
CA THR A 146 -7.19 3.38 -11.33
C THR A 146 -6.38 4.10 -10.26
N THR A 147 -6.99 4.48 -9.14
CA THR A 147 -6.25 5.13 -8.06
C THR A 147 -5.31 4.15 -7.38
N TYR A 148 -5.75 2.92 -7.08
CA TYR A 148 -4.92 1.94 -6.39
C TYR A 148 -3.73 1.48 -7.22
N SER A 149 -3.94 1.26 -8.53
CA SER A 149 -2.86 0.95 -9.46
C SER A 149 -1.86 2.10 -9.57
N ALA A 150 -2.31 3.36 -9.69
CA ALA A 150 -1.42 4.51 -9.72
C ALA A 150 -0.60 4.66 -8.43
N LEU A 151 -1.24 4.52 -7.26
CA LEU A 151 -0.55 4.56 -5.97
C LEU A 151 0.46 3.41 -5.82
N LEU A 152 0.11 2.21 -6.28
CA LEU A 152 1.01 1.06 -6.25
C LEU A 152 2.23 1.27 -7.15
N PHE A 153 2.04 1.70 -8.40
CA PHE A 153 3.16 2.02 -9.30
C PHE A 153 4.06 3.09 -8.71
N PHE A 154 3.47 4.11 -8.09
CA PHE A 154 4.24 5.16 -7.45
C PHE A 154 5.07 4.63 -6.27
N LEU A 155 4.49 3.79 -5.42
CA LEU A 155 5.22 3.13 -4.32
C LEU A 155 6.33 2.20 -4.83
N LEU A 156 6.12 1.49 -5.95
CA LEU A 156 7.13 0.64 -6.56
C LEU A 156 8.29 1.47 -7.13
N LEU A 157 8.00 2.58 -7.81
CA LEU A 157 9.01 3.53 -8.26
C LEU A 157 9.79 4.13 -7.08
N LEU A 158 9.10 4.48 -5.99
CA LEU A 158 9.73 4.99 -4.78
C LEU A 158 10.60 3.92 -4.10
N ALA A 159 10.13 2.67 -4.04
CA ALA A 159 10.92 1.55 -3.53
C ALA A 159 12.17 1.32 -4.38
N LEU A 160 12.04 1.38 -5.71
CA LEU A 160 13.16 1.29 -6.64
C LEU A 160 14.16 2.42 -6.41
N PHE A 161 13.67 3.66 -6.25
CA PHE A 161 14.50 4.82 -5.90
C PHE A 161 15.27 4.60 -4.60
N VAL A 162 14.62 4.10 -3.55
CA VAL A 162 15.26 3.80 -2.25
C VAL A 162 16.32 2.70 -2.38
N LEU A 163 16.07 1.67 -3.20
CA LEU A 163 17.02 0.58 -3.42
C LEU A 163 18.28 1.04 -4.18
N TYR A 164 18.13 1.97 -5.13
CA TYR A 164 19.26 2.53 -5.89
C TYR A 164 19.97 3.67 -5.17
N HIS A 165 19.25 4.43 -4.34
CA HIS A 165 19.79 5.54 -3.56
C HIS A 165 19.65 5.20 -2.08
N PRO A 166 20.62 4.48 -1.53
CA PRO A 166 20.56 4.01 -0.15
C PRO A 166 20.74 5.17 0.83
N ALA A 167 19.77 5.35 1.72
CA ALA A 167 19.84 6.30 2.82
C ALA A 167 19.52 5.60 4.15
N PRO A 168 20.07 6.09 5.28
CA PRO A 168 19.70 5.59 6.59
C PRO A 168 18.22 5.91 6.85
N MET A 169 17.39 4.88 6.93
CA MET A 169 15.94 5.02 7.13
C MET A 169 15.52 4.33 8.43
N ARG A 170 14.54 4.91 9.11
CA ARG A 170 13.97 4.32 10.33
C ARG A 170 13.33 2.97 9.99
N ARG A 171 13.61 1.94 10.78
CA ARG A 171 13.12 0.58 10.54
C ARG A 171 11.59 0.52 10.46
N ASN A 172 10.89 1.29 11.29
CA ASN A 172 9.44 1.35 11.25
C ASN A 172 8.91 2.01 9.97
N LEU A 173 9.60 3.01 9.42
CA LEU A 173 9.23 3.61 8.13
C LEU A 173 9.29 2.57 7.01
N LEU A 174 10.33 1.72 7.02
CA LEU A 174 10.43 0.60 6.08
C LEU A 174 9.33 -0.45 6.31
N ALA A 175 9.03 -0.78 7.57
CA ALA A 175 7.94 -1.70 7.91
C ALA A 175 6.58 -1.18 7.40
N HIS A 176 6.32 0.12 7.55
CA HIS A 176 5.13 0.77 7.00
C HIS A 176 5.11 0.73 5.47
N GLY A 177 6.23 1.08 4.81
CA GLY A 177 6.34 1.02 3.36
C GLY A 177 6.07 -0.39 2.81
N VAL A 178 6.75 -1.41 3.35
CA VAL A 178 6.59 -2.80 2.92
C VAL A 178 5.17 -3.31 3.20
N GLY A 179 4.66 -3.12 4.41
CA GLY A 179 3.32 -3.56 4.79
C GLY A 179 2.23 -2.93 3.92
N PHE A 180 2.36 -1.63 3.64
CA PHE A 180 1.44 -0.91 2.79
C PHE A 180 1.53 -1.34 1.32
N CYS A 181 2.74 -1.55 0.78
CA CYS A 181 2.95 -2.08 -0.57
C CYS A 181 2.30 -3.46 -0.75
N VAL A 182 2.51 -4.38 0.20
CA VAL A 182 1.90 -5.72 0.14
C VAL A 182 0.37 -5.63 0.19
N TYR A 183 -0.16 -4.76 1.06
CA TYR A 183 -1.60 -4.52 1.15
C TYR A 183 -2.19 -3.98 -0.16
N MET A 184 -1.55 -2.97 -0.77
CA MET A 184 -1.97 -2.38 -2.04
C MET A 184 -1.83 -3.37 -3.20
N LEU A 185 -0.73 -4.12 -3.26
CA LEU A 185 -0.49 -5.13 -4.29
C LEU A 185 -1.57 -6.23 -4.25
N SER A 186 -1.94 -6.70 -3.05
CA SER A 186 -3.02 -7.69 -2.90
C SER A 186 -4.35 -7.18 -3.45
N SER A 187 -4.65 -5.90 -3.25
CA SER A 187 -5.88 -5.26 -3.71
C SER A 187 -5.88 -5.07 -5.23
N ALA A 188 -4.79 -4.53 -5.78
CA ALA A 188 -4.63 -4.31 -7.22
C ALA A 188 -4.65 -5.64 -8.01
N ALA A 189 -3.96 -6.67 -7.52
CA ALA A 189 -3.96 -7.99 -8.16
C ALA A 189 -5.36 -8.61 -8.20
N ALA A 190 -6.12 -8.51 -7.11
CA ALA A 190 -7.47 -9.06 -7.05
C ALA A 190 -8.44 -8.37 -8.02
N VAL A 191 -8.32 -7.05 -8.14
CA VAL A 191 -9.06 -6.24 -9.10
C VAL A 191 -8.71 -6.66 -10.53
N TRP A 192 -7.41 -6.76 -10.84
CA TRP A 192 -6.95 -7.17 -12.17
C TRP A 192 -7.44 -8.57 -12.56
N LEU A 193 -7.32 -9.55 -11.66
CA LEU A 193 -7.85 -10.91 -11.90
C LEU A 193 -9.37 -10.89 -12.18
N ARG A 194 -10.13 -10.08 -11.44
CA ARG A 194 -11.59 -9.97 -11.62
C ARG A 194 -11.97 -9.36 -12.96
N ASN A 195 -11.16 -8.44 -13.47
CA ASN A 195 -11.42 -7.76 -14.74
C ASN A 195 -11.16 -8.64 -15.96
N GLN A 196 -10.33 -9.69 -15.84
CA GLN A 196 -10.05 -10.62 -16.94
C GLN A 196 -11.23 -11.57 -17.23
N ASP A 197 -11.82 -12.16 -16.20
CA ASP A 197 -13.06 -12.94 -16.30
C ASP A 197 -13.71 -13.01 -14.91
N ALA A 198 -14.70 -12.13 -14.68
CA ALA A 198 -15.37 -12.03 -13.40
C ALA A 198 -16.13 -13.32 -13.03
N ALA A 199 -16.61 -14.11 -14.01
CA ALA A 199 -17.37 -15.32 -13.73
C ALA A 199 -16.45 -16.43 -13.17
N HIS A 200 -15.23 -16.53 -13.70
CA HIS A 200 -14.27 -17.55 -13.29
C HIS A 200 -13.41 -17.13 -12.08
N TRP A 201 -12.93 -15.88 -12.06
CA TRP A 201 -11.87 -15.46 -11.15
C TRP A 201 -12.36 -14.84 -9.85
N THR A 202 -13.63 -14.45 -9.72
CA THR A 202 -14.11 -13.70 -8.53
C THR A 202 -13.80 -14.42 -7.21
N ARG A 203 -14.03 -15.74 -7.14
CA ARG A 203 -13.81 -16.51 -5.91
C ARG A 203 -12.31 -16.65 -5.59
N THR A 204 -11.52 -17.02 -6.59
CA THR A 204 -10.07 -17.19 -6.46
C THR A 204 -9.40 -15.86 -6.10
N ALA A 205 -9.78 -14.77 -6.78
CA ALA A 205 -9.29 -13.43 -6.50
C ALA A 205 -9.69 -12.96 -5.09
N SER A 206 -10.93 -13.23 -4.65
CA SER A 206 -11.39 -12.92 -3.28
C SER A 206 -10.55 -13.63 -2.23
N THR A 207 -10.38 -14.95 -2.37
CA THR A 207 -9.61 -15.77 -1.42
C THR A 207 -8.14 -15.33 -1.39
N LEU A 208 -7.51 -15.14 -2.56
CA LEU A 208 -6.12 -14.72 -2.66
C LEU A 208 -5.91 -13.33 -2.04
N ARG A 209 -6.81 -12.39 -2.33
CA ARG A 209 -6.78 -11.03 -1.74
C ARG A 209 -6.83 -11.09 -0.22
N LEU A 210 -7.77 -11.85 0.34
CA LEU A 210 -7.94 -11.95 1.79
C LEU A 210 -6.74 -12.64 2.45
N GLY A 211 -6.22 -13.71 1.84
CA GLY A 211 -5.03 -14.42 2.32
C GLY A 211 -3.78 -13.53 2.32
N LEU A 212 -3.51 -12.84 1.20
CA LEU A 212 -2.38 -11.91 1.09
C LEU A 212 -2.54 -10.69 2.00
N ALA A 213 -3.74 -10.15 2.14
CA ALA A 213 -4.01 -9.05 3.06
C ALA A 213 -3.76 -9.47 4.51
N ALA A 214 -4.24 -10.64 4.94
CA ALA A 214 -3.98 -11.17 6.27
C ALA A 214 -2.48 -11.40 6.50
N ALA A 215 -1.77 -12.04 5.57
CA ALA A 215 -0.32 -12.23 5.68
C ALA A 215 0.44 -10.90 5.73
N GLY A 216 0.07 -9.94 4.89
CA GLY A 216 0.66 -8.60 4.85
C GLY A 216 0.44 -7.82 6.14
N LEU A 217 -0.77 -7.82 6.70
CA LEU A 217 -1.07 -7.18 7.98
C LEU A 217 -0.35 -7.84 9.15
N ALA A 218 -0.26 -9.18 9.16
CA ALA A 218 0.49 -9.91 10.17
C ALA A 218 1.98 -9.56 10.11
N ALA A 219 2.60 -9.60 8.93
CA ALA A 219 3.99 -9.21 8.74
C ALA A 219 4.22 -7.75 9.15
N TRP A 220 3.33 -6.84 8.75
CA TRP A 220 3.40 -5.43 9.12
C TRP A 220 3.35 -5.26 10.64
N ALA A 221 2.41 -5.91 11.32
CA ALA A 221 2.33 -5.86 12.77
C ALA A 221 3.59 -6.41 13.44
N LEU A 222 4.17 -7.51 12.94
CA LEU A 222 5.38 -8.11 13.52
C LEU A 222 6.63 -7.24 13.34
N LEU A 223 6.75 -6.54 12.22
CA LEU A 223 7.90 -5.69 11.90
C LEU A 223 7.97 -4.40 12.74
N LEU A 224 6.83 -3.92 13.25
CA LEU A 224 6.78 -2.69 14.06
C LEU A 224 7.38 -2.92 15.45
N SER A 225 8.27 -2.03 15.86
CA SER A 225 8.90 -2.08 17.19
C SER A 225 9.12 -0.68 17.77
N ARG A 226 9.22 -0.58 19.09
CA ARG A 226 9.49 0.71 19.76
C ARG A 226 10.87 1.27 19.39
N ARG A 227 11.88 0.40 19.31
CA ARG A 227 13.26 0.76 18.90
C ARG A 227 13.39 1.10 17.42
N GLY A 228 12.43 0.68 16.59
CA GLY A 228 12.46 0.92 15.14
C GLY A 228 12.31 2.38 14.72
N GLU A 229 12.00 3.29 15.65
CA GLU A 229 12.06 4.75 15.43
C GLU A 229 13.45 5.35 15.69
N GLU A 230 14.24 4.71 16.55
CA GLU A 230 15.58 5.16 16.96
C GLU A 230 16.67 4.51 16.09
N GLU A 231 16.44 3.27 15.66
CA GLU A 231 17.35 2.51 14.81
C GLU A 231 17.18 2.88 13.32
N SER A 232 18.23 3.40 12.70
CA SER A 232 18.33 3.58 11.26
C SER A 232 18.96 2.36 10.60
N VAL A 233 18.29 1.80 9.59
CA VAL A 233 18.80 0.72 8.74
C VAL A 233 19.24 1.30 7.40
N ASN A 234 20.43 0.92 6.94
CA ASN A 234 20.88 1.22 5.59
C ASN A 234 20.30 0.17 4.64
N VAL A 235 19.38 0.58 3.76
CA VAL A 235 18.83 -0.30 2.72
C VAL A 235 19.73 -0.20 1.50
N HIS A 236 20.47 -1.26 1.17
CA HIS A 236 21.32 -1.34 -0.02
C HIS A 236 21.04 -2.64 -0.76
N LEU A 237 21.08 -2.63 -2.09
CA LEU A 237 21.44 -3.86 -2.81
C LEU A 237 22.89 -4.21 -2.44
N PRO A 238 23.21 -5.47 -2.09
CA PRO A 238 24.59 -5.89 -1.93
C PRO A 238 25.30 -5.66 -3.27
N LEU A 239 26.23 -4.70 -3.29
CA LEU A 239 27.10 -4.49 -4.44
C LEU A 239 27.91 -5.77 -4.69
N SER A 240 28.15 -6.11 -5.95
CA SER A 240 29.10 -7.17 -6.29
C SER A 240 30.46 -6.85 -5.64
N ARG A 241 31.11 -7.86 -5.07
CA ARG A 241 32.44 -7.72 -4.44
C ARG A 241 33.46 -7.06 -5.36
N GLU A 242 33.33 -7.24 -6.67
CA GLU A 242 34.20 -6.59 -7.68
C GLU A 242 33.98 -5.07 -7.76
N THR A 243 32.72 -4.62 -7.68
CA THR A 243 32.38 -3.20 -7.72
C THR A 243 32.83 -2.49 -6.44
N GLU A 244 32.72 -3.16 -5.29
CA GLU A 244 33.20 -2.66 -4.00
C GLU A 244 34.72 -2.44 -4.01
N GLN A 245 35.48 -3.39 -4.55
CA GLN A 245 36.94 -3.27 -4.71
C GLN A 245 37.33 -2.13 -5.66
N GLN A 246 36.60 -1.93 -6.76
CA GLN A 246 36.87 -0.83 -7.70
C GLN A 246 36.58 0.54 -7.10
N VAL A 247 35.53 0.66 -6.28
CA VAL A 247 35.18 1.91 -5.58
C VAL A 247 36.23 2.24 -4.50
N LEU A 248 36.69 1.24 -3.74
CA LEU A 248 37.76 1.40 -2.75
C LEU A 248 39.08 1.83 -3.41
N ALA A 249 39.48 1.21 -4.52
CA ALA A 249 40.68 1.59 -5.25
C ALA A 249 40.63 3.04 -5.78
N ARG A 250 39.45 3.50 -6.23
CA ARG A 250 39.25 4.90 -6.63
C ARG A 250 39.31 5.88 -5.46
N LEU A 251 38.80 5.50 -4.29
CA LEU A 251 38.88 6.32 -3.08
C LEU A 251 40.32 6.45 -2.60
N GLU A 252 41.11 5.38 -2.61
CA GLU A 252 42.55 5.43 -2.28
C GLU A 252 43.35 6.30 -3.25
N ALA A 253 43.06 6.20 -4.55
CA ALA A 253 43.67 7.06 -5.56
C ALA A 253 43.35 8.55 -5.34
N LEU A 254 42.11 8.88 -4.97
CA LEU A 254 41.71 10.26 -4.65
C LEU A 254 42.35 10.75 -3.35
N ASN A 255 42.39 9.92 -2.31
CA ASN A 255 42.95 10.30 -1.02
C ASN A 255 44.47 10.54 -1.11
N SER A 256 45.18 9.68 -1.86
CA SER A 256 46.62 9.84 -2.12
C SER A 256 46.93 11.06 -3.01
N ALA A 257 46.02 11.45 -3.91
CA ALA A 257 46.17 12.68 -4.69
C ALA A 257 45.94 13.95 -3.85
N LEU A 258 45.03 13.91 -2.87
CA LEU A 258 44.76 15.01 -1.95
C LEU A 258 45.86 15.21 -0.90
N GLN A 259 46.48 14.13 -0.42
CA GLN A 259 47.61 14.19 0.51
C GLN A 259 48.93 14.68 -0.11
N ARG A 260 49.02 14.73 -1.45
CA ARG A 260 50.20 15.26 -2.17
C ARG A 260 50.11 16.75 -2.48
N LYS A 261 49.03 17.43 -2.09
CA LYS A 261 48.90 18.90 -2.10
C LYS A 261 49.01 19.44 -0.69
#